data_AF-A0A2E8JS42-F1
#
_entry.id   AF-A0A2E8JS42-F1
#
_cell.length_a   1.000
_cell.length_b   1.000
_cell.length_c   1.000
_cell.angle_alpha   90.00
_cell.angle_beta   90.00
_cell.angle_gamma   90.00
#
_symmetry.space_group_name_H-M   'P 1'
#
loop_
_entity.id
_entity.type
_entity.pdbx_description
1 polymer ?
#
loop_
_entity_poly.entity_id
_entity_poly.type
_entity_poly.pdbx_seq_one_letter_code
_entity_poly.pdbx_strand_id
1 'polypeptide(L)'
;MAAIPGKNPDHLVQAHRIARDRVSRGLRSWKKSIALKAIVSSIEDCEDPEKLVAGCKSIASLLKAVVPESHLDMCSTEYESRISEALELLEGIDVSDFEDPDDGLSNVNYWLSDIYDYCDIHRIWIDG
;
A
#
# COMPACT_ATOMS: atom_id res chain seq x y z
N MET A 1 1.61 19.04 -9.72
CA MET A 1 1.70 17.57 -9.86
C MET A 1 2.75 17.13 -8.85
N ALA A 2 2.32 16.80 -7.62
CA ALA A 2 3.26 16.51 -6.53
C ALA A 2 3.85 15.11 -6.77
N ALA A 3 5.16 15.04 -6.94
CA ALA A 3 5.89 13.78 -7.06
C ALA A 3 5.95 13.13 -5.68
N ILE A 4 5.48 11.89 -5.58
CA ILE A 4 5.70 11.05 -4.41
C ILE A 4 7.23 10.83 -4.32
N PRO A 5 7.90 11.17 -3.21
CA PRO A 5 9.34 11.02 -3.09
C PRO A 5 9.74 9.55 -3.27
N GLY A 6 10.66 9.24 -4.19
CA GLY A 6 11.33 7.94 -4.27
C GLY A 6 11.18 7.11 -5.55
N LYS A 7 10.23 7.40 -6.45
CA LYS A 7 10.08 6.59 -7.68
C LYS A 7 10.92 7.14 -8.85
N ASN A 8 12.05 6.48 -9.15
CA ASN A 8 12.82 6.71 -10.37
C ASN A 8 11.99 6.27 -11.60
N PRO A 9 11.97 7.02 -12.73
CA PRO A 9 11.28 6.63 -13.97
C PRO A 9 11.46 5.17 -14.41
N ASP A 10 12.62 4.55 -14.15
CA ASP A 10 12.84 3.12 -14.45
C ASP A 10 11.87 2.19 -13.70
N HIS A 11 11.52 2.53 -12.45
CA HIS A 11 10.58 1.77 -11.63
C HIS A 11 9.16 1.84 -12.24
N LEU A 12 8.75 3.02 -12.70
CA LEU A 12 7.45 3.21 -13.38
C LEU A 12 7.39 2.43 -14.70
N VAL A 13 8.47 2.44 -15.48
CA VAL A 13 8.57 1.66 -16.73
C VAL A 13 8.47 0.16 -16.44
N GLN A 14 9.12 -0.31 -15.38
CA GLN A 14 9.07 -1.72 -14.96
C GLN A 14 7.67 -2.13 -14.49
N ALA A 15 7.01 -1.31 -13.65
CA ALA A 15 5.64 -1.55 -13.22
C ALA A 15 4.68 -1.60 -14.41
N HIS A 16 4.81 -0.68 -15.37
CA HIS A 16 4.03 -0.70 -16.61
C HIS A 16 4.27 -1.95 -17.47
N ARG A 17 5.51 -2.44 -17.52
CA ARG A 17 5.85 -3.68 -18.22
C ARG A 17 5.18 -4.89 -17.58
N ILE A 18 5.26 -5.01 -16.25
CA ILE A 18 4.61 -6.10 -15.49
C ILE A 18 3.09 -6.03 -15.66
N ALA A 19 2.49 -4.85 -15.52
CA ALA A 19 1.06 -4.66 -15.73
C ALA A 19 0.61 -5.10 -17.14
N ARG A 20 1.40 -4.81 -18.17
CA ARG A 20 1.12 -5.22 -19.55
C ARG A 20 1.25 -6.73 -19.73
N ASP A 21 2.23 -7.36 -19.09
CA ASP A 21 2.40 -8.81 -19.09
C ASP A 21 1.22 -9.52 -18.41
N ARG A 22 0.75 -9.02 -17.26
CA ARG A 22 -0.45 -9.52 -16.58
C ARG A 22 -1.69 -9.47 -17.47
N VAL A 23 -1.92 -8.34 -18.14
CA VAL A 23 -3.02 -8.20 -19.11
C VAL A 23 -2.88 -9.20 -20.25
N SER A 24 -1.66 -9.44 -20.76
CA SER A 24 -1.42 -10.41 -21.83
C SER A 24 -1.72 -11.86 -21.42
N ARG A 25 -1.64 -12.16 -20.12
CA ARG A 25 -1.99 -13.45 -19.50
C ARG A 25 -3.46 -13.54 -19.08
N GLY A 26 -4.27 -12.53 -19.39
CA GLY A 26 -5.70 -12.49 -19.04
C GLY A 26 -5.99 -12.11 -17.58
N LEU A 27 -4.97 -11.77 -16.78
CA LEU A 27 -5.14 -11.28 -15.42
C LEU A 27 -5.72 -9.85 -15.47
N ARG A 28 -6.91 -9.66 -14.92
CA ARG A 28 -7.63 -8.38 -14.98
C ARG A 28 -6.97 -7.34 -14.07
N SER A 29 -6.71 -6.15 -14.61
CA SER A 29 -6.40 -4.95 -13.80
C SER A 29 -7.61 -4.54 -12.98
N TRP A 30 -7.42 -4.17 -11.73
CA TRP A 30 -8.52 -3.74 -10.87
C TRP A 30 -8.92 -2.30 -11.15
N LYS A 31 -10.18 -2.08 -11.53
CA LYS A 31 -10.74 -0.73 -11.76
C LYS A 31 -11.27 -0.09 -10.46
N LYS A 32 -10.62 -0.33 -9.32
CA LYS A 32 -11.04 0.28 -8.06
C LYS A 32 -10.08 1.40 -7.70
N SER A 33 -10.68 2.45 -7.15
CA SER A 33 -9.97 3.60 -6.66
C SER A 33 -9.94 3.60 -5.14
N ILE A 34 -8.79 3.93 -4.53
CA ILE A 34 -8.64 3.96 -3.08
C ILE A 34 -8.26 5.38 -2.63
N ALA A 35 -9.08 5.99 -1.80
CA ALA A 35 -8.85 7.32 -1.23
C ALA A 35 -7.87 7.27 -0.05
N LEU A 36 -6.62 6.82 -0.26
CA LEU A 36 -5.61 6.75 0.80
C LEU A 36 -5.01 8.10 1.15
N LYS A 37 -5.03 9.05 0.20
CA LYS A 37 -4.35 10.34 0.35
C LYS A 37 -4.81 11.13 1.57
N ALA A 38 -6.12 11.16 1.84
CA ALA A 38 -6.67 11.87 2.98
C ALA A 38 -6.15 11.31 4.31
N ILE A 39 -5.94 10.00 4.41
CA ILE A 39 -5.45 9.35 5.62
C ILE A 39 -3.94 9.56 5.74
N VAL A 40 -3.18 9.36 4.66
CA VAL A 40 -1.73 9.59 4.65
C VAL A 40 -1.41 11.04 5.04
N SER A 41 -2.09 12.02 4.45
CA SER A 41 -1.92 13.43 4.82
C SER A 41 -2.36 13.75 6.25
N SER A 42 -3.24 12.94 6.87
CA SER A 42 -3.63 13.14 8.27
C SER A 42 -2.60 12.61 9.27
N ILE A 43 -1.70 11.72 8.83
CA ILE A 43 -0.66 11.11 9.68
C ILE A 43 0.75 11.62 9.39
N GLU A 44 0.99 12.24 8.24
CA GLU A 44 2.32 12.71 7.79
C GLU A 44 3.03 13.63 8.80
N ASP A 45 2.29 14.55 9.42
CA ASP A 45 2.80 15.50 10.43
C ASP A 45 2.23 15.22 11.85
N CYS A 46 1.73 14.01 12.08
CA CYS A 46 1.06 13.67 13.34
C CYS A 46 2.04 13.16 14.39
N GLU A 47 2.19 13.87 15.50
CA GLU A 47 3.06 13.48 16.63
C GLU A 47 2.35 12.60 17.67
N ASP A 48 1.04 12.36 17.51
CA ASP A 48 0.23 11.56 18.43
C ASP A 48 0.24 10.07 18.01
N PRO A 49 0.92 9.18 18.77
CA PRO A 49 1.06 7.78 18.41
C PRO A 49 -0.27 7.04 18.27
N GLU A 50 -1.28 7.39 19.07
CA GLU A 50 -2.60 6.75 18.97
C GLU A 50 -3.27 7.08 17.64
N LYS A 51 -3.09 8.32 17.15
CA LYS A 51 -3.58 8.75 15.84
C LYS A 51 -2.79 8.12 14.70
N LEU A 52 -1.48 7.94 14.84
CA LEU A 52 -0.63 7.25 13.87
C LEU A 52 -1.07 5.79 13.69
N VAL A 53 -1.24 5.06 14.80
CA VAL A 53 -1.76 3.68 14.81
C VAL A 53 -3.16 3.61 14.18
N ALA A 54 -4.05 4.53 14.56
CA ALA A 54 -5.40 4.58 14.01
C ALA A 54 -5.40 4.83 12.48
N GLY A 55 -4.52 5.71 12.00
CA GLY A 55 -4.34 5.97 10.57
C GLY A 55 -3.82 4.74 9.82
N CYS A 56 -2.78 4.08 10.34
CA CYS A 56 -2.22 2.86 9.74
C CYS A 56 -3.25 1.74 9.64
N LYS A 57 -4.02 1.50 10.71
CA LYS A 57 -5.11 0.51 10.73
C LYS A 57 -6.23 0.88 9.77
N SER A 58 -6.53 2.17 9.62
CA SER A 58 -7.52 2.65 8.64
C SER A 58 -7.06 2.40 7.20
N ILE A 59 -5.77 2.59 6.90
CA ILE A 59 -5.19 2.28 5.60
C ILE A 59 -5.32 0.78 5.30
N ALA A 60 -4.94 -0.08 6.25
CA ALA A 60 -5.05 -1.53 6.08
C ALA A 60 -6.50 -1.99 5.86
N SER A 61 -7.43 -1.46 6.65
CA SER A 61 -8.86 -1.78 6.52
C SER A 61 -9.42 -1.40 5.14
N LEU A 62 -9.10 -0.19 4.65
CA LEU A 62 -9.52 0.25 3.32
C LEU A 62 -8.93 -0.62 2.22
N LEU A 63 -7.65 -0.97 2.32
CA LEU A 63 -7.00 -1.84 1.35
C LEU A 63 -7.64 -3.22 1.34
N LYS A 64 -7.88 -3.85 2.49
CA LYS A 64 -8.57 -5.15 2.57
C LYS A 64 -9.98 -5.13 1.98
N ALA A 65 -10.72 -4.02 2.13
CA ALA A 65 -12.04 -3.89 1.52
C ALA A 65 -12.01 -3.83 -0.02
N VAL A 66 -10.88 -3.41 -0.58
CA VAL A 66 -10.70 -3.21 -2.01
C VAL A 66 -10.00 -4.39 -2.67
N VAL A 67 -9.07 -5.02 -1.96
CA VAL A 67 -8.22 -6.13 -2.38
C VAL A 67 -9.02 -7.43 -2.51
N PRO A 68 -9.09 -8.03 -3.72
CA PRO A 68 -9.53 -9.40 -3.87
C PRO A 68 -8.88 -10.38 -2.91
N GLU A 69 -9.76 -11.18 -2.31
CA GLU A 69 -9.41 -12.26 -1.41
C GLU A 69 -8.43 -13.26 -2.06
N SER A 70 -8.52 -13.46 -3.38
CA SER A 70 -7.57 -14.31 -4.12
C SER A 70 -6.12 -13.81 -4.09
N HIS A 71 -5.87 -12.53 -3.76
CA HIS A 71 -4.52 -12.01 -3.61
C HIS A 71 -4.02 -12.08 -2.16
N LEU A 72 -4.91 -12.35 -1.19
CA LEU A 72 -4.59 -12.50 0.24
C LEU A 72 -4.62 -13.96 0.70
N ASP A 73 -5.26 -14.85 -0.05
CA ASP A 73 -5.30 -16.28 0.25
C ASP A 73 -4.00 -16.97 -0.19
N MET A 74 -3.21 -17.46 0.78
CA MET A 74 -1.97 -18.22 0.53
C MET A 74 -2.16 -19.47 -0.34
N CYS A 75 -3.40 -19.99 -0.44
CA CYS A 75 -3.72 -21.15 -1.29
C CYS A 75 -4.05 -20.75 -2.74
N SER A 76 -4.19 -19.45 -3.04
CA SER A 76 -4.52 -18.95 -4.36
C SER A 76 -3.28 -18.86 -5.25
N THR A 77 -3.45 -19.16 -6.54
CA THR A 77 -2.40 -18.94 -7.55
C THR A 77 -2.14 -17.47 -7.83
N GLU A 78 -3.03 -16.59 -7.38
CA GLU A 78 -2.91 -15.13 -7.48
C GLU A 78 -2.42 -14.50 -6.17
N TYR A 79 -1.98 -15.29 -5.19
CA TYR A 79 -1.47 -14.80 -3.91
C TYR A 79 -0.30 -13.82 -4.10
N GLU A 80 -0.36 -12.69 -3.41
CA GLU A 80 0.65 -11.63 -3.51
C GLU A 80 1.21 -11.38 -2.10
N SER A 81 2.33 -12.04 -1.78
CA SER A 81 2.88 -12.05 -0.41
C SER A 81 3.20 -10.67 0.12
N ARG A 82 3.69 -9.76 -0.74
CA ARG A 82 4.06 -8.39 -0.34
C ARG A 82 2.88 -7.57 0.17
N ILE A 83 1.71 -7.68 -0.47
CA ILE A 83 0.53 -6.94 0.00
C ILE A 83 -0.05 -7.59 1.25
N SER A 84 -0.02 -8.93 1.35
CA SER A 84 -0.48 -9.63 2.55
C SER A 84 0.37 -9.25 3.77
N GLU A 85 1.69 -9.31 3.64
CA GLU A 85 2.64 -8.93 4.69
C GLU A 85 2.50 -7.44 5.07
N ALA A 86 2.43 -6.53 4.10
CA ALA A 86 2.25 -5.11 4.38
C ALA A 86 0.93 -4.81 5.13
N LEU A 87 -0.16 -5.52 4.81
CA LEU A 87 -1.43 -5.36 5.50
C LEU A 87 -1.40 -5.94 6.92
N GLU A 88 -0.76 -7.09 7.11
CA GLU A 88 -0.58 -7.68 8.43
C GLU A 88 0.26 -6.77 9.34
N LEU A 89 1.32 -6.17 8.81
CA LEU A 89 2.18 -5.24 9.56
C LEU A 89 1.45 -3.94 9.91
N LEU A 90 0.69 -3.35 8.99
CA LEU A 90 -0.12 -2.16 9.27
C LEU A 90 -1.26 -2.42 10.27
N GLU A 91 -1.81 -3.64 10.31
CA GLU A 91 -2.81 -4.02 11.32
C GLU A 91 -2.19 -4.36 12.68
N GLY A 92 -1.00 -4.95 12.66
CA GLY A 92 -0.25 -5.33 13.85
C GLY A 92 0.37 -4.15 14.59
N ILE A 93 0.49 -2.99 13.93
CA ILE A 93 1.13 -1.81 14.50
C ILE A 93 0.45 -1.36 15.80
N ASP A 94 1.28 -0.97 16.76
CA ASP A 94 0.88 -0.44 18.05
C ASP A 94 1.64 0.84 18.42
N VAL A 95 1.33 1.40 19.59
CA VAL A 95 1.92 2.66 20.03
C VAL A 95 3.42 2.50 20.35
N SER A 96 3.87 1.30 20.74
CA SER A 96 5.27 1.03 21.03
C SER A 96 6.14 1.04 19.76
N ASP A 97 5.56 0.74 18.59
CA ASP A 97 6.22 0.91 17.29
C ASP A 97 6.53 2.37 16.94
N PHE A 98 5.98 3.33 17.70
CA PHE A 98 6.21 4.77 17.57
C PHE A 98 6.95 5.38 18.79
N GLU A 99 7.58 4.56 19.64
CA GLU A 99 8.45 5.06 20.72
C GLU A 99 9.61 5.89 20.19
N ASP A 100 10.14 5.51 19.03
CA ASP A 100 10.94 6.36 18.16
C ASP A 100 10.08 6.76 16.94
N PRO A 101 9.58 8.00 16.88
CA PRO A 101 8.69 8.46 15.81
C PRO A 101 9.33 8.37 14.43
N ASP A 102 10.65 8.57 14.33
CA ASP A 102 11.37 8.56 13.05
C ASP A 102 11.47 7.13 12.50
N ASP A 103 11.74 6.14 13.36
CA ASP A 103 11.78 4.73 12.96
C ASP A 103 10.37 4.19 12.66
N GLY A 104 9.37 4.53 13.48
CA GLY A 104 7.98 4.13 13.27
C GLY A 104 7.41 4.65 11.95
N LEU A 105 7.60 5.95 11.68
CA LEU A 105 7.18 6.56 10.41
C LEU A 105 7.99 6.03 9.22
N SER A 106 9.28 5.73 9.39
CA SER A 106 10.09 5.12 8.34
C SER A 106 9.57 3.73 7.95
N ASN A 107 9.18 2.91 8.92
CA ASN A 107 8.59 1.59 8.68
C ASN A 107 7.24 1.70 7.97
N VAL A 108 6.37 2.61 8.41
CA VAL A 108 5.09 2.88 7.76
C VAL A 108 5.28 3.34 6.31
N ASN A 109 6.22 4.26 6.08
CA ASN A 109 6.54 4.74 4.73
C ASN A 109 7.06 3.62 3.82
N TYR A 110 7.86 2.70 4.36
CA TYR A 110 8.33 1.53 3.63
C TYR A 110 7.16 0.61 3.21
N TRP A 111 6.24 0.29 4.13
CA TRP A 111 5.08 -0.55 3.81
C TRP A 111 4.11 0.15 2.85
N LEU A 112 3.91 1.46 3.01
CA LEU A 112 3.14 2.25 2.04
C LEU A 112 3.78 2.21 0.65
N SER A 113 5.11 2.26 0.55
CA SER A 113 5.81 2.11 -0.73
C SER A 113 5.52 0.76 -1.39
N ASP A 114 5.57 -0.34 -0.63
CA ASP A 114 5.24 -1.67 -1.13
C ASP A 114 3.78 -1.76 -1.63
N ILE A 115 2.85 -1.11 -0.90
CA ILE A 115 1.45 -0.98 -1.32
C ILE A 115 1.34 -0.17 -2.61
N TYR A 116 2.04 0.95 -2.74
CA TYR A 116 2.03 1.76 -3.97
C TYR A 116 2.61 0.99 -5.17
N ASP A 117 3.68 0.22 -4.98
CA ASP A 117 4.28 -0.60 -6.04
C ASP A 117 3.34 -1.72 -6.47
N TYR A 118 2.68 -2.37 -5.50
CA TYR A 118 1.60 -3.32 -5.78
C TYR A 118 0.46 -2.66 -6.57
N CYS A 119 -0.02 -1.50 -6.14
CA CYS A 119 -1.06 -0.76 -6.84
C CYS A 119 -0.67 -0.45 -8.29
N ASP A 120 0.56 -0.01 -8.54
CA ASP A 120 1.05 0.28 -9.90
C ASP A 120 1.11 -0.99 -10.78
N ILE A 121 1.61 -2.10 -10.24
CA ILE A 121 1.69 -3.40 -10.95
C ILE A 121 0.31 -3.92 -11.34
N HIS A 122 -0.68 -3.72 -10.47
CA HIS A 122 -2.06 -4.19 -10.68
C HIS A 122 -2.99 -3.15 -11.32
N ARG A 123 -2.46 -1.95 -11.61
CA ARG A 123 -3.19 -0.77 -12.09
C ARG A 123 -4.37 -0.38 -11.20
N ILE A 124 -4.18 -0.47 -9.88
CA ILE A 124 -5.07 0.10 -8.88
C ILE A 124 -4.73 1.58 -8.80
N TRP A 125 -5.70 2.43 -9.16
CA TRP A 125 -5.50 3.88 -9.08
C TRP A 125 -5.81 4.32 -7.66
N ILE A 126 -4.94 5.09 -7.03
CA ILE A 126 -5.25 5.76 -5.77
C ILE A 126 -5.78 7.14 -6.18
N ASP A 127 -7.10 7.28 -6.42
CA ASP A 127 -7.65 8.61 -6.68
C ASP A 127 -7.69 9.42 -5.38
N GLY A 128 -7.42 10.71 -5.56
CA GLY A 128 -7.21 11.69 -4.49
C GLY A 128 -8.45 12.10 -3.72
#